data_AF-R6YIE2-F1
#
_entry.id   AF-R6YIE2-F1
#
_cell.length_a   1.000
_cell.length_b   1.000
_cell.length_c   1.000
_cell.angle_alpha   90.00
_cell.angle_beta   90.00
_cell.angle_gamma   90.00
#
_symmetry.space_group_name_H-M   'P 1'
#
loop_
_entity.id
_entity.type
_entity.pdbx_description
1 polymer ?
#
loop_
_entity_poly.entity_id
_entity_poly.type
_entity_poly.pdbx_seq_one_letter_code
_entity_poly.pdbx_strand_id
1 'polypeptide(L)' 'MNIHRMEITKNEDGTYTYNKVAVTRGDGQWQSKWNLFPFSQTEIMKSGNAIQQNPGWN' A
#
# COMPACT_ATOMS: atom_id res chain seq x y z
N MET A 1 2.39 -12.90 -1.04
CA MET A 1 2.29 -12.75 -2.52
C MET A 1 3.58 -12.09 -3.03
N ASN A 2 4.24 -12.69 -4.03
CA ASN A 2 5.49 -12.15 -4.60
C ASN A 2 5.15 -11.26 -5.80
N ILE A 3 5.35 -9.95 -5.64
CA ILE A 3 5.27 -9.02 -6.76
C ILE A 3 6.68 -8.74 -7.26
N HIS A 4 6.79 -8.31 -8.51
CA HIS A 4 8.07 -7.88 -9.07
C HIS A 4 8.00 -6.38 -9.32
N ARG A 5 8.95 -5.61 -8.78
CA ARG A 5 9.16 -4.23 -9.21
C ARG A 5 10.21 -4.21 -10.31
N MET A 6 10.03 -3.31 -11.27
CA MET A 6 11.08 -2.99 -12.24
C MET A 6 11.78 -1.72 -11.79
N GLU A 7 13.07 -1.81 -11.54
CA GLU A 7 13.93 -0.65 -11.37
C GLU A 7 14.53 -0.29 -12.72
N ILE A 8 14.37 0.97 -13.11
CA ILE A 8 14.88 1.48 -14.38
C ILE A 8 15.86 2.60 -14.05
N THR A 9 17.11 2.42 -14.44
CA THR A 9 18.16 3.42 -14.26
C THR A 9 18.59 3.94 -15.62
N LYS A 10 18.59 5.26 -15.78
CA LYS A 10 19.15 5.91 -16.98
C LYS A 10 20.66 6.07 -16.79
N ASN A 11 21.43 5.59 -17.75
CA ASN A 11 22.89 5.66 -17.75
C ASN A 11 23.37 6.96 -18.44
N GLU A 12 24.63 7.33 -18.21
CA GLU A 12 25.24 8.54 -18.79
C GLU A 12 25.38 8.48 -20.32
N ASP A 13 25.54 7.27 -20.87
CA ASP A 13 25.60 7.00 -22.31
C ASP A 13 24.23 7.05 -23.02
N GLY A 14 23.17 7.42 -22.29
CA GLY A 14 21.80 7.50 -22.80
C GLY A 14 21.07 6.17 -22.87
N THR A 15 21.70 5.06 -22.45
CA THR A 15 21.04 3.76 -22.35
C THR A 15 20.26 3.61 -21.04
N TYR A 16 19.53 2.49 -20.91
CA TYR A 16 18.73 2.18 -19.72
C TYR A 16 19.09 0.79 -19.20
N THR A 17 19.28 0.69 -17.89
CA THR A 17 19.44 -0.57 -17.17
C THR A 17 18.11 -0.97 -16.54
N TYR A 18 17.69 -2.21 -16.75
CA TYR A 18 16.44 -2.76 -16.24
C TYR A 18 16.76 -3.87 -15.23
N ASN A 19 16.33 -3.69 -13.99
CA ASN A 19 16.51 -4.68 -12.93
C ASN A 19 15.15 -5.15 -12.41
N LYS A 20 14.85 -6.43 -12.59
CA LYS A 20 13.63 -7.05 -12.09
C LYS A 20 13.87 -7.57 -10.68
N VAL A 21 13.30 -6.87 -9.69
CA VAL A 21 13.48 -7.20 -8.28
C VAL A 21 12.20 -7.82 -7.73
N ALA A 22 12.31 -9.00 -7.13
CA ALA A 22 11.21 -9.59 -6.37
C ALA A 22 11.03 -8.78 -5.08
N VAL A 23 9.83 -8.26 -4.87
CA VAL A 23 9.46 -7.46 -3.70
C VAL A 23 8.27 -8.10 -3.02
N THR A 24 8.37 -8.18 -1.71
CA THR A 24 7.25 -8.52 -0.85
C THR A 24 6.63 -7.23 -0.34
N ARG A 25 5.36 -6.95 -0.68
CA ARG A 25 4.61 -5.82 -0.08
C ARG A 25 4.13 -6.21 1.31
N GLY A 26 4.34 -5.33 2.30
CA GLY A 26 4.07 -5.60 3.71
C GLY A 26 4.87 -6.79 4.24
N ASP A 27 4.31 -7.51 5.20
CA ASP A 27 4.76 -8.76 5.81
C ASP A 27 4.42 -10.00 4.93
N GLY A 28 4.26 -9.79 3.62
CA GLY A 28 3.88 -10.83 2.66
C GLY A 28 2.38 -11.05 2.50
N GLN A 29 1.59 -10.30 3.26
CA GLN A 29 0.13 -10.40 3.31
C GLN A 29 -0.49 -9.12 2.73
N TRP A 30 -1.49 -9.26 1.85
CA TRP A 30 -2.38 -8.14 1.56
C TRP A 30 -3.13 -7.79 2.82
N GLN A 31 -2.89 -6.61 3.39
CA GLN A 31 -3.71 -6.15 4.49
C GLN A 31 -4.95 -5.44 3.93
N SER A 32 -6.13 -5.92 4.29
CA SER A 32 -7.42 -5.40 3.78
C SER A 32 -7.56 -3.89 3.90
N LYS A 33 -6.90 -3.29 4.91
CA LYS A 33 -6.81 -1.84 5.11
C LYS A 33 -6.27 -1.08 3.89
N TRP A 34 -5.48 -1.69 3.01
CA TRP A 34 -4.91 -1.05 1.82
C TRP A 34 -5.95 -0.88 0.69
N ASN A 35 -7.07 -1.61 0.77
CA ASN A 35 -8.19 -1.51 -0.17
C ASN A 35 -9.43 -0.85 0.46
N LEU A 36 -9.38 -0.53 1.75
CA LEU A 36 -10.47 0.10 2.48
C LEU A 36 -10.09 1.53 2.80
N PHE A 37 -10.91 2.49 2.36
CA PHE A 37 -10.74 3.88 2.78
C PHE A 37 -10.98 4.00 4.29
N PRO A 38 -10.23 4.87 4.99
CA PRO A 38 -10.51 5.14 6.40
C PRO A 38 -11.89 5.77 6.53
N PHE A 39 -12.66 5.35 7.54
CA PHE A 39 -13.86 6.09 7.91
C PHE A 39 -13.46 7.46 8.44
N SER A 40 -14.20 8.51 8.09
CA SER A 40 -13.94 9.83 8.62
C SER A 40 -14.26 9.86 10.12
N GLN A 41 -13.45 10.59 10.91
CA GLN A 41 -13.66 10.70 12.35
C GLN A 41 -15.06 11.27 12.68
N THR A 42 -15.55 12.19 11.86
CA THR A 42 -16.88 12.79 12.01
C THR A 42 -18.00 11.77 11.83
N GLU A 43 -17.90 10.83 10.89
CA GLU A 43 -18.90 9.78 10.69
C GLU A 43 -18.92 8.79 11.86
N ILE A 44 -17.74 8.41 12.38
CA ILE A 44 -17.63 7.57 13.59
C ILE A 44 -18.35 8.25 14.77
N MET A 45 -18.09 9.54 15.00
CA MET A 45 -18.75 10.29 16.07
C MET A 45 -20.25 10.43 15.87
N LYS A 46 -20.71 10.74 14.66
CA LYS A 46 -22.15 10.85 14.33
C LYS A 46 -22.89 9.53 14.49
N SER A 47 -22.22 8.40 14.31
CA SER A 47 -22.79 7.07 14.53
C SER A 47 -22.96 6.73 16.02
N GLY A 48 -22.54 7.60 16.95
CA GLY A 48 -22.50 7.27 18.38
C GLY A 48 -21.47 6.19 18.71
N ASN A 49 -20.37 6.13 17.94
CA ASN A 49 -19.34 5.09 18.01
C ASN A 49 -19.86 3.66 17.71
N ALA A 50 -20.99 3.55 17.01
CA ALA A 50 -21.50 2.26 16.52
C ALA A 50 -20.61 1.66 15.41
N ILE A 51 -19.94 2.51 14.63
CA ILE A 51 -18.97 2.11 13.61
C ILE A 51 -17.56 2.33 14.16
N GLN A 52 -16.69 1.34 14.01
CA GLN A 52 -15.28 1.39 14.41
C GLN A 52 -14.37 1.41 13.18
N GLN A 53 -13.17 1.99 13.32
CA GLN A 53 -12.22 2.12 12.24
C GLN A 53 -11.78 0.74 11.70
N ASN A 54 -11.51 0.67 10.41
CA ASN A 54 -10.94 -0.52 9.79
C ASN A 54 -9.57 -0.84 10.44
N PRO A 55 -9.31 -2.09 10.87
CA PRO A 55 -8.08 -2.46 11.54
C PRO A 55 -6.81 -2.01 10.79
N GLY A 56 -5.92 -1.33 11.50
CA GLY A 56 -4.63 -0.86 10.98
C GLY A 56 -4.64 0.49 10.28
N TRP A 57 -5.79 1.17 10.24
CA TRP A 57 -5.86 2.63 10.15
C TRP A 57 -5.89 3.16 11.59
N ASN A 58 -4.78 3.75 12.05
CA ASN A 58 -4.66 4.43 13.34
C ASN A 58 -4.66 5.94 13.13
#